data_AF-A0A2A6ZDK9-F1
#
_entry.id   AF-A0A2A6ZDK9-F1
#
_cell.length_a   1.000
_cell.length_b   1.000
_cell.length_c   1.000
_cell.angle_alpha   90.00
_cell.angle_beta   90.00
_cell.angle_gamma   90.00
#
_symmetry.space_group_name_H-M   'P 1'
#
loop_
_entity.id
_entity.type
_entity.pdbx_description
1 polymer ?
#
loop_
_entity_poly.entity_id
_entity_poly.type
_entity_poly.pdbx_seq_one_letter_code
_entity_poly.pdbx_strand_id
1 'polypeptide(L)'
;MEKIVEKLKVNESLLKTVLCSATFWGLLAHGMVLFNKYSFHDDARYFNDVGVTYKSGRWMLGILGSLSANLLGSKNYSLPVVNGTITILCIAAIVYLLADSLRIQSKPLVILLCGSMVTFPSVTGTFSYMFTAPYYYAASLLGVVGAWIFHQKKNFVALLLCTVLMACSVGVYQANIPVFICTLLLYMMEDVRQSDMSWKAFWKMALCNATVCIGFIAEYFLVNQYFLNQFGVVLTDYKGINHFGRTNLSNYIYRMLCGYGSFFYPSTAVEDFSARYIYTLLIVVTAIIAIFVLRKMYILKTPKGSQTLLILIAYPIAACFVYLMVEPWDVHAVMTFGQAFAFALVVWLIDKYPEDRTKVEGALCKAAVALLGVLVTLNIRYSNILYLKADVMQTQMISYYTTLITRIESVEGYTEDAQVVYIEEYDKHDKNFVGVSEYFDDLDLPTYKGELIFNDYAWKETMELWCGFAPELGDAAEFEGNAEVASMPCYPEQGSIRCIDGKIVVKFADEQ
;
A
#
# COMPACT_ATOMS: atom_id res chain seq x y z
N MET A 1 -14.25 -43.48 13.48
CA MET A 1 -14.78 -42.11 13.42
C MET A 1 -14.06 -41.28 14.50
N GLU A 2 -12.73 -41.22 14.41
CA GLU A 2 -11.85 -40.69 15.48
C GLU A 2 -10.53 -40.11 14.91
N LYS A 3 -10.53 -39.75 13.62
CA LYS A 3 -9.37 -39.21 12.87
C LYS A 3 -9.65 -37.88 12.15
N ILE A 4 -10.68 -37.12 12.58
CA ILE A 4 -11.17 -35.94 11.85
C ILE A 4 -11.03 -34.62 12.61
N VAL A 5 -10.42 -34.58 13.80
CA VAL A 5 -10.10 -33.31 14.46
C VAL A 5 -8.68 -33.33 15.02
N GLU A 6 -7.70 -33.30 14.11
CA GLU A 6 -6.42 -32.70 14.48
C GLU A 6 -6.72 -31.21 14.68
N LYS A 7 -6.93 -30.81 15.95
CA LYS A 7 -7.10 -29.40 16.32
C LYS A 7 -5.93 -28.64 15.70
N LEU A 8 -6.22 -27.60 14.91
CA LEU A 8 -5.25 -26.59 14.52
C LEU A 8 -4.64 -26.02 15.80
N LYS A 9 -3.52 -26.59 16.24
CA LYS A 9 -2.84 -26.15 17.46
C LYS A 9 -2.06 -24.90 17.09
N VAL A 10 -2.49 -23.78 17.64
CA VAL A 10 -1.78 -22.51 17.54
C VAL A 10 -0.38 -22.72 18.12
N ASN A 11 0.66 -22.49 17.31
CA ASN A 11 2.03 -22.41 17.81
C ASN A 11 2.21 -21.14 18.67
N GLU A 12 1.98 -21.27 19.98
CA GLU A 12 2.02 -20.14 20.92
C GLU A 12 3.38 -19.44 20.96
N SER A 13 4.49 -20.19 20.85
CA SER A 13 5.83 -19.58 20.86
C SER A 13 6.04 -18.73 19.60
N LEU A 14 5.60 -19.22 18.44
CA LEU A 14 5.70 -18.46 17.19
C LEU A 14 4.81 -17.22 17.24
N LEU A 15 3.56 -17.36 17.70
CA LEU A 15 2.62 -16.25 17.82
C LEU A 15 3.18 -15.14 18.72
N LYS A 16 3.75 -15.50 19.89
CA LYS A 16 4.41 -14.53 20.79
C LYS A 16 5.58 -13.82 20.10
N THR A 17 6.44 -14.55 19.40
CA THR A 17 7.58 -13.95 18.67
C THR A 17 7.09 -12.96 17.60
N VAL A 18 6.06 -13.34 16.83
CA VAL A 18 5.52 -12.50 15.77
C VAL A 18 4.85 -11.26 16.32
N LEU A 19 3.99 -11.38 17.34
CA LEU A 19 3.30 -10.23 17.95
C LEU A 19 4.29 -9.25 18.58
N CYS A 20 5.23 -9.74 19.41
CA CYS A 20 6.23 -8.86 20.02
C CYS A 20 7.11 -8.19 18.97
N SER A 21 7.51 -8.92 17.92
CA SER A 21 8.38 -8.36 16.89
C SER A 21 7.65 -7.36 16.00
N ALA A 22 6.43 -7.64 15.56
CA ALA A 22 5.65 -6.74 14.73
C ALA A 22 5.33 -5.44 15.47
N THR A 23 4.95 -5.53 16.76
CA THR A 23 4.73 -4.34 17.60
C THR A 23 6.02 -3.55 17.79
N PHE A 24 7.15 -4.21 18.08
CA PHE A 24 8.44 -3.53 18.25
C PHE A 24 8.86 -2.76 17.00
N TRP A 25 8.87 -3.42 15.83
CA TRP A 25 9.24 -2.78 14.57
C TRP A 25 8.22 -1.73 14.13
N GLY A 26 6.94 -1.99 14.37
CA GLY A 26 5.85 -1.07 14.05
C GLY A 26 5.96 0.23 14.84
N LEU A 27 6.28 0.16 16.13
CA LEU A 27 6.48 1.36 16.96
C LEU A 27 7.72 2.16 16.52
N LEU A 28 8.83 1.48 16.19
CA LEU A 28 10.04 2.16 15.71
C LEU A 28 9.83 2.86 14.36
N ALA A 29 9.16 2.19 13.42
CA ALA A 29 8.92 2.76 12.09
C ALA A 29 7.80 3.80 12.09
N HIS A 30 6.70 3.55 12.82
CA HIS A 30 5.44 4.25 12.64
C HIS A 30 4.94 4.98 13.89
N GLY A 31 5.69 4.98 15.00
CA GLY A 31 5.28 5.66 16.23
C GLY A 31 4.85 7.11 16.00
N MET A 32 5.57 7.85 15.15
CA MET A 32 5.24 9.24 14.83
C MET A 32 3.84 9.40 14.21
N VAL A 33 3.44 8.54 13.25
CA VAL A 33 2.09 8.58 12.64
C VAL A 33 1.03 7.86 13.46
N LEU A 34 1.41 6.98 14.39
CA LEU A 34 0.47 6.33 15.30
C LEU A 34 0.00 7.28 16.39
N PHE A 35 0.89 8.15 16.88
CA PHE A 35 0.62 9.05 18.01
C PHE A 35 0.38 10.51 17.61
N ASN A 36 0.45 10.84 16.32
CA ASN A 36 0.09 12.15 15.79
C ASN A 36 -0.83 12.00 14.57
N LYS A 37 -1.62 13.04 14.29
CA LYS A 37 -2.54 13.06 13.16
C LYS A 37 -2.00 13.95 12.04
N TYR A 38 -1.56 13.29 10.97
CA TYR A 38 -1.27 13.95 9.70
C TYR A 38 -2.47 13.76 8.77
N SER A 39 -3.07 14.85 8.29
CA SER A 39 -4.32 14.83 7.51
C SER A 39 -4.35 15.97 6.51
N PHE A 40 -4.06 15.67 5.26
CA PHE A 40 -4.24 16.56 4.11
C PHE A 40 -4.45 15.67 2.89
N HIS A 41 -4.73 16.22 1.70
CA HIS A 41 -5.00 15.42 0.51
C HIS A 41 -6.19 14.46 0.75
N ASP A 42 -6.03 13.18 0.42
CA ASP A 42 -7.09 12.17 0.52
C ASP A 42 -7.54 11.94 1.96
N ASP A 43 -6.63 12.06 2.93
CA ASP A 43 -6.96 11.77 4.32
C ASP A 43 -7.83 12.86 4.96
N ALA A 44 -7.69 14.12 4.53
CA ALA A 44 -8.63 15.19 4.88
C ALA A 44 -9.98 15.00 4.17
N ARG A 45 -9.96 14.72 2.86
CA ARG A 45 -11.19 14.50 2.07
C ARG A 45 -12.03 13.32 2.55
N TYR A 46 -11.39 12.22 2.92
CA TYR A 46 -12.04 10.99 3.39
C TYR A 46 -11.90 10.79 4.90
N PHE A 47 -11.72 11.88 5.66
CA PHE A 47 -11.49 11.82 7.10
C PHE A 47 -12.54 10.99 7.85
N ASN A 48 -13.79 11.05 7.39
CA ASN A 48 -14.95 10.33 7.94
C ASN A 48 -15.48 9.18 7.06
N ASP A 49 -14.68 8.69 6.11
CA ASP A 49 -15.06 7.67 5.13
C ASP A 49 -13.96 6.59 5.01
N VAL A 50 -14.13 5.64 4.09
CA VAL A 50 -13.17 4.59 3.75
C VAL A 50 -12.56 4.81 2.36
N GLY A 51 -12.86 5.94 1.70
CA GLY A 51 -12.41 6.29 0.36
C GLY A 51 -13.39 5.90 -0.74
N VAL A 52 -12.94 5.96 -2.00
CA VAL A 52 -13.79 5.62 -3.16
C VAL A 52 -14.06 4.11 -3.19
N THR A 53 -15.35 3.73 -3.18
CA THR A 53 -15.83 2.34 -3.09
C THR A 53 -16.32 1.78 -4.44
N TYR A 54 -17.62 1.80 -4.71
CA TYR A 54 -18.23 1.07 -5.84
C TYR A 54 -17.78 1.59 -7.22
N LYS A 55 -17.60 2.92 -7.36
CA LYS A 55 -17.12 3.55 -8.60
C LYS A 55 -15.69 3.15 -8.99
N SER A 56 -14.88 2.73 -8.03
CA SER A 56 -13.51 2.21 -8.24
C SER A 56 -13.46 0.67 -8.21
N GLY A 57 -14.62 0.02 -8.30
CA GLY A 57 -14.74 -1.44 -8.22
C GLY A 57 -14.30 -2.04 -6.89
N ARG A 58 -14.28 -1.24 -5.82
CA ARG A 58 -13.96 -1.63 -4.44
C ARG A 58 -15.23 -1.89 -3.63
N TRP A 59 -16.03 -2.85 -4.10
CA TRP A 59 -17.33 -3.16 -3.51
C TRP A 59 -17.23 -3.69 -2.07
N MET A 60 -16.23 -4.51 -1.76
CA MET A 60 -16.04 -5.06 -0.41
C MET A 60 -15.56 -3.98 0.56
N LEU A 61 -14.80 -2.98 0.09
CA LEU A 61 -14.45 -1.81 0.91
C LEU A 61 -15.71 -1.07 1.37
N GLY A 62 -16.68 -0.86 0.48
CA GLY A 62 -17.97 -0.25 0.81
C GLY A 62 -18.79 -1.07 1.81
N ILE A 63 -18.81 -2.40 1.66
CA ILE A 63 -19.46 -3.30 2.62
C ILE A 63 -18.78 -3.21 3.99
N LEU A 64 -17.45 -3.30 4.04
CA LEU A 64 -16.70 -3.25 5.30
C LEU A 64 -16.84 -1.89 5.99
N GLY A 65 -16.81 -0.79 5.23
CA GLY A 65 -17.04 0.56 5.77
C GLY A 65 -18.44 0.71 6.35
N SER A 66 -19.47 0.20 5.66
CA SER A 66 -20.85 0.21 6.15
C SER A 66 -21.03 -0.66 7.39
N LEU A 67 -20.43 -1.85 7.39
CA LEU A 67 -20.45 -2.78 8.52
C LEU A 67 -19.77 -2.18 9.74
N SER A 68 -18.58 -1.60 9.57
CA SER A 68 -17.83 -0.90 10.62
C SER A 68 -18.67 0.22 11.24
N ALA A 69 -19.25 1.09 10.40
CA ALA A 69 -20.06 2.20 10.88
C ALA A 69 -21.31 1.73 11.66
N ASN A 70 -21.99 0.70 11.17
CA ASN A 70 -23.18 0.15 11.83
C ASN A 70 -22.85 -0.58 13.14
N LEU A 71 -21.77 -1.35 13.18
CA LEU A 71 -21.37 -2.11 14.37
C LEU A 71 -20.84 -1.21 15.48
N LEU A 72 -20.10 -0.16 15.12
CA LEU A 72 -19.51 0.78 16.09
C LEU A 72 -20.48 1.92 16.44
N GLY A 73 -21.56 2.11 15.68
CA GLY A 73 -22.55 3.15 15.92
C GLY A 73 -22.04 4.56 15.60
N SER A 74 -21.01 4.69 14.76
CA SER A 74 -20.39 5.96 14.40
C SER A 74 -20.01 5.98 12.91
N LYS A 75 -19.68 7.15 12.36
CA LYS A 75 -19.00 7.20 11.06
C LYS A 75 -17.65 6.46 11.15
N ASN A 76 -17.08 6.11 10.00
CA ASN A 76 -15.68 5.72 9.96
C ASN A 76 -14.83 6.96 10.22
N TYR A 77 -13.67 6.78 10.84
CA TYR A 77 -12.76 7.88 11.14
C TYR A 77 -11.33 7.47 10.82
N SER A 78 -10.53 8.42 10.35
CA SER A 78 -9.09 8.26 10.18
C SER A 78 -8.36 8.32 11.52
N LEU A 79 -8.33 7.20 12.25
CA LEU A 79 -7.85 7.10 13.63
C LEU A 79 -6.42 6.54 13.70
N PRO A 80 -5.38 7.36 13.95
CA PRO A 80 -3.98 6.94 13.96
C PRO A 80 -3.67 5.65 14.73
N VAL A 81 -3.95 5.65 16.04
CA VAL A 81 -3.63 4.52 16.93
C VAL A 81 -4.41 3.28 16.54
N VAL A 82 -5.72 3.40 16.33
CA VAL A 82 -6.61 2.25 16.11
C VAL A 82 -6.35 1.64 14.73
N ASN A 83 -6.40 2.45 13.67
CA ASN A 83 -6.25 2.01 12.28
C ASN A 83 -4.83 1.47 12.04
N GLY A 84 -3.81 2.15 12.56
CA GLY A 84 -2.43 1.71 12.47
C GLY A 84 -2.15 0.43 13.27
N THR A 85 -2.71 0.28 14.48
CA THR A 85 -2.55 -0.95 15.26
C THR A 85 -3.21 -2.14 14.56
N ILE A 86 -4.44 -1.99 14.06
CA ILE A 86 -5.12 -3.05 13.31
C ILE A 86 -4.30 -3.46 12.07
N THR A 87 -3.74 -2.47 11.36
CA THR A 87 -2.87 -2.72 10.20
C THR A 87 -1.65 -3.56 10.57
N ILE A 88 -0.91 -3.17 11.63
CA ILE A 88 0.27 -3.91 12.11
C ILE A 88 -0.11 -5.33 12.54
N LEU A 89 -1.24 -5.50 13.22
CA LEU A 89 -1.74 -6.82 13.63
C LEU A 89 -2.14 -7.69 12.44
N CYS A 90 -2.70 -7.11 11.37
CA CYS A 90 -2.98 -7.84 10.14
C CYS A 90 -1.70 -8.34 9.47
N ILE A 91 -0.66 -7.49 9.39
CA ILE A 91 0.67 -7.89 8.87
C ILE A 91 1.28 -8.97 9.76
N ALA A 92 1.19 -8.84 11.08
CA ALA A 92 1.65 -9.85 12.04
C ALA A 92 0.93 -11.20 11.80
N ALA A 93 -0.38 -11.20 11.60
CA ALA A 93 -1.13 -12.41 11.30
C ALA A 93 -0.71 -13.05 9.96
N ILE A 94 -0.44 -12.24 8.92
CA ILE A 94 0.13 -12.72 7.65
C ILE A 94 1.48 -13.40 7.89
N VAL A 95 2.39 -12.75 8.61
CA VAL A 95 3.72 -13.32 8.92
C VAL A 95 3.60 -14.61 9.71
N TYR A 96 2.68 -14.67 10.68
CA TYR A 96 2.42 -15.90 11.45
C TYR A 96 1.98 -17.05 10.53
N LEU A 97 0.98 -16.82 9.67
CA LEU A 97 0.47 -17.85 8.75
C LEU A 97 1.54 -18.33 7.77
N LEU A 98 2.36 -17.41 7.25
CA LEU A 98 3.49 -17.76 6.39
C LEU A 98 4.53 -18.58 7.16
N ALA A 99 4.97 -18.12 8.33
CA ALA A 99 6.01 -18.79 9.10
C ALA A 99 5.58 -20.17 9.60
N ASP A 100 4.32 -20.33 10.02
CA ASP A 100 3.78 -21.61 10.46
C ASP A 100 3.67 -22.60 9.28
N SER A 101 3.10 -22.16 8.15
CA SER A 101 2.89 -23.01 6.97
C SER A 101 4.20 -23.41 6.29
N LEU A 102 5.14 -22.48 6.21
CA LEU A 102 6.50 -22.72 5.72
C LEU A 102 7.39 -23.39 6.77
N ARG A 103 6.87 -23.62 7.98
CA ARG A 103 7.55 -24.25 9.11
C ARG A 103 8.88 -23.60 9.44
N ILE A 104 8.98 -22.27 9.37
CA ILE A 104 10.21 -21.52 9.65
C ILE A 104 10.62 -21.78 11.09
N GLN A 105 11.83 -22.31 11.30
CA GLN A 105 12.28 -22.71 12.64
C GLN A 105 13.08 -21.61 13.34
N SER A 106 13.78 -20.78 12.57
CA SER A 106 14.66 -19.74 13.11
C SER A 106 13.88 -18.51 13.61
N LYS A 107 13.84 -18.33 14.94
CA LYS A 107 13.25 -17.13 15.56
C LYS A 107 13.86 -15.81 15.06
N PRO A 108 15.20 -15.66 14.90
CA PRO A 108 15.77 -14.46 14.31
C PRO A 108 15.25 -14.14 12.91
N LEU A 109 15.05 -15.17 12.07
CA LEU A 109 14.49 -14.97 10.74
C LEU A 109 13.03 -14.53 10.78
N VAL A 110 12.22 -15.08 11.70
CA VAL A 110 10.84 -14.63 11.92
C VAL A 110 10.79 -13.17 12.38
N ILE A 111 11.68 -12.76 13.29
CA ILE A 111 11.79 -11.37 13.78
C ILE A 111 12.14 -10.42 12.63
N LEU A 112 13.09 -10.81 11.77
CA LEU A 112 13.47 -10.01 10.60
C LEU A 112 12.39 -10.01 9.52
N LEU A 113 11.63 -11.10 9.35
CA LEU A 113 10.47 -11.13 8.44
C LEU A 113 9.39 -10.17 8.91
N CYS A 114 9.08 -10.14 10.22
CA CYS A 114 8.17 -9.16 10.81
C CYS A 114 8.65 -7.73 10.53
N GLY A 115 9.92 -7.44 10.81
CA GLY A 115 10.50 -6.13 10.54
C GLY A 115 10.40 -5.75 9.07
N SER A 116 10.80 -6.65 8.17
CA SER A 116 10.85 -6.36 6.73
C SER A 116 9.47 -6.11 6.13
N MET A 117 8.43 -6.82 6.60
CA MET A 117 7.06 -6.62 6.11
C MET A 117 6.37 -5.41 6.76
N VAL A 118 6.57 -5.17 8.06
CA VAL A 118 5.96 -4.04 8.77
C VAL A 118 6.57 -2.71 8.33
N THR A 119 7.90 -2.65 8.18
CA THR A 119 8.58 -1.39 7.81
C THR A 119 8.66 -1.18 6.30
N PHE A 120 8.13 -2.11 5.50
CA PHE A 120 8.16 -2.00 4.04
C PHE A 120 7.54 -0.66 3.61
N PRO A 121 8.14 0.12 2.69
CA PRO A 121 7.68 1.48 2.44
C PRO A 121 6.23 1.59 1.93
N SER A 122 5.67 0.53 1.34
CA SER A 122 4.24 0.46 1.01
C SER A 122 3.34 0.66 2.24
N VAL A 123 3.76 0.19 3.43
CA VAL A 123 3.05 0.40 4.70
C VAL A 123 3.07 1.88 5.07
N THR A 124 4.23 2.53 4.98
CA THR A 124 4.36 3.99 5.18
C THR A 124 3.49 4.77 4.21
N GLY A 125 3.52 4.41 2.93
CA GLY A 125 2.63 5.00 1.92
C GLY A 125 1.16 4.80 2.28
N THR A 126 0.78 3.61 2.76
CA THR A 126 -0.61 3.33 3.15
C THR A 126 -1.03 4.12 4.38
N PHE A 127 -0.13 4.39 5.33
CA PHE A 127 -0.42 5.23 6.49
C PHE A 127 -0.59 6.71 6.17
N SER A 128 -0.18 7.18 4.98
CA SER A 128 -0.64 8.48 4.47
C SER A 128 -2.13 8.50 4.09
N TYR A 129 -2.76 7.31 3.99
CA TYR A 129 -4.20 7.10 3.79
C TYR A 129 -4.78 6.38 5.03
N MET A 130 -4.58 6.95 6.21
CA MET A 130 -4.87 6.30 7.50
C MET A 130 -6.36 5.89 7.63
N PHE A 131 -7.27 6.56 6.94
CA PHE A 131 -8.70 6.21 6.88
C PHE A 131 -8.97 4.81 6.29
N THR A 132 -8.17 4.36 5.31
CA THR A 132 -8.38 3.08 4.61
C THR A 132 -7.36 1.99 4.96
N ALA A 133 -6.26 2.36 5.63
CA ALA A 133 -5.17 1.44 5.97
C ALA A 133 -5.60 0.08 6.58
N PRO A 134 -6.45 0.03 7.63
CA PRO A 134 -6.81 -1.24 8.27
C PRO A 134 -7.59 -2.16 7.32
N TYR A 135 -8.41 -1.60 6.42
CA TYR A 135 -9.18 -2.37 5.46
C TYR A 135 -8.27 -3.03 4.41
N TYR A 136 -7.26 -2.32 3.92
CA TYR A 136 -6.33 -2.86 2.93
C TYR A 136 -5.52 -4.04 3.47
N TYR A 137 -5.02 -3.95 4.69
CA TYR A 137 -4.26 -5.03 5.30
C TYR A 137 -5.14 -6.15 5.86
N ALA A 138 -6.35 -5.86 6.32
CA ALA A 138 -7.35 -6.89 6.61
C ALA A 138 -7.70 -7.68 5.33
N ALA A 139 -7.84 -7.00 4.19
CA ALA A 139 -8.04 -7.66 2.91
C ALA A 139 -6.84 -8.54 2.52
N SER A 140 -5.60 -8.04 2.61
CA SER A 140 -4.40 -8.86 2.41
C SER A 140 -4.42 -10.12 3.29
N LEU A 141 -4.79 -9.99 4.57
CA LEU A 141 -4.92 -11.11 5.49
C LEU A 141 -6.01 -12.10 5.05
N LEU A 142 -7.18 -11.63 4.62
CA LEU A 142 -8.26 -12.50 4.11
C LEU A 142 -7.79 -13.38 2.95
N GLY A 143 -7.05 -12.81 2.01
CA GLY A 143 -6.48 -13.57 0.88
C GLY A 143 -5.48 -14.63 1.32
N VAL A 144 -4.59 -14.29 2.26
CA VAL A 144 -3.61 -15.23 2.84
C VAL A 144 -4.31 -16.34 3.64
N VAL A 145 -5.35 -16.02 4.42
CA VAL A 145 -6.18 -17.00 5.13
C VAL A 145 -6.86 -17.94 4.15
N GLY A 146 -7.40 -17.42 3.04
CA GLY A 146 -7.98 -18.25 1.98
C GLY A 146 -6.98 -19.25 1.40
N ALA A 147 -5.79 -18.77 1.02
CA ALA A 147 -4.71 -19.62 0.52
C ALA A 147 -4.29 -20.67 1.56
N TRP A 148 -4.21 -20.28 2.84
CA TRP A 148 -3.85 -21.15 3.94
C TRP A 148 -4.87 -22.27 4.17
N ILE A 149 -6.18 -21.95 4.20
CA ILE A 149 -7.25 -22.94 4.33
C ILE A 149 -7.17 -23.95 3.18
N PHE A 150 -7.00 -23.46 1.95
CA PHE A 150 -6.86 -24.29 0.77
C PHE A 150 -5.64 -25.21 0.84
N HIS A 151 -4.48 -24.68 1.24
CA HIS A 151 -3.25 -25.44 1.40
C HIS A 151 -3.37 -26.56 2.44
N GLN A 152 -4.06 -26.32 3.55
CA GLN A 152 -4.22 -27.30 4.64
C GLN A 152 -5.23 -28.41 4.31
N LYS A 153 -6.35 -28.07 3.66
CA LYS A 153 -7.47 -29.02 3.47
C LYS A 153 -7.52 -29.67 2.10
N LYS A 154 -7.01 -28.99 1.06
CA LYS A 154 -6.92 -29.47 -0.33
C LYS A 154 -8.23 -30.12 -0.86
N ASN A 155 -9.38 -29.59 -0.45
CA ASN A 155 -10.71 -30.09 -0.84
C ASN A 155 -11.56 -29.00 -1.50
N PHE A 156 -12.70 -29.39 -2.08
CA PHE A 156 -13.55 -28.47 -2.86
C PHE A 156 -14.12 -27.30 -2.03
N VAL A 157 -14.51 -27.54 -0.78
CA VAL A 157 -15.01 -26.49 0.11
C VAL A 157 -13.92 -25.48 0.41
N ALA A 158 -12.70 -25.95 0.68
CA ALA A 158 -11.54 -25.09 0.91
C ALA A 158 -11.15 -24.28 -0.33
N LEU A 159 -11.31 -24.86 -1.53
CA LEU A 159 -11.11 -24.16 -2.79
C LEU A 159 -12.12 -23.01 -2.95
N LEU A 160 -13.41 -23.27 -2.73
CA LEU A 160 -14.47 -22.26 -2.81
C LEU A 160 -14.27 -21.14 -1.78
N LEU A 161 -13.93 -21.49 -0.54
CA LEU A 161 -13.63 -20.49 0.49
C LEU A 161 -12.41 -19.64 0.10
N CYS A 162 -11.40 -20.25 -0.51
CA CYS A 162 -10.21 -19.54 -0.97
C CYS A 162 -10.54 -18.54 -2.08
N THR A 163 -11.34 -18.92 -3.08
CA THR A 163 -11.73 -18.01 -4.17
C THR A 163 -12.58 -16.86 -3.65
N VAL A 164 -13.56 -17.14 -2.77
CA VAL A 164 -14.43 -16.10 -2.18
C VAL A 164 -13.62 -15.12 -1.34
N LEU A 165 -12.72 -15.60 -0.48
CA LEU A 165 -11.90 -14.72 0.37
C LEU A 165 -10.94 -13.86 -0.46
N MET A 166 -10.35 -14.42 -1.52
CA MET A 166 -9.52 -13.65 -2.46
C MET A 166 -10.36 -12.63 -3.25
N ALA A 167 -11.56 -12.99 -3.70
CA ALA A 167 -12.46 -12.09 -4.41
C ALA A 167 -12.89 -10.91 -3.52
N CYS A 168 -13.25 -11.17 -2.25
CA CYS A 168 -13.49 -10.15 -1.24
C CYS A 168 -12.26 -9.25 -1.04
N SER A 169 -11.07 -9.83 -0.99
CA SER A 169 -9.83 -9.08 -0.81
C SER A 169 -9.53 -8.13 -1.99
N VAL A 170 -9.70 -8.60 -3.24
CA VAL A 170 -9.62 -7.76 -4.45
C VAL A 170 -10.74 -6.73 -4.47
N GLY A 171 -11.93 -7.09 -3.98
CA GLY A 171 -13.06 -6.20 -3.77
C GLY A 171 -12.81 -5.08 -2.75
N VAL A 172 -11.77 -5.19 -1.92
CA VAL A 172 -11.30 -4.07 -1.10
C VAL A 172 -10.24 -3.29 -1.86
N TYR A 173 -9.22 -3.99 -2.35
CA TYR A 173 -8.13 -3.37 -3.09
C TYR A 173 -7.45 -4.35 -4.05
N GLN A 174 -7.45 -4.00 -5.33
CA GLN A 174 -6.98 -4.88 -6.40
C GLN A 174 -5.48 -5.18 -6.32
N ALA A 175 -4.68 -4.27 -5.72
CA ALA A 175 -3.24 -4.47 -5.55
C ALA A 175 -2.87 -5.60 -4.56
N ASN A 176 -3.87 -6.24 -3.94
CA ASN A 176 -3.65 -7.43 -3.13
C ASN A 176 -3.39 -8.70 -3.99
N ILE A 177 -3.67 -8.71 -5.30
CA ILE A 177 -3.42 -9.89 -6.17
C ILE A 177 -1.99 -10.46 -6.04
N PRO A 178 -0.91 -9.64 -6.15
CA PRO A 178 0.46 -10.08 -5.88
C PRO A 178 0.66 -10.89 -4.59
N VAL A 179 0.02 -10.49 -3.48
CA VAL A 179 0.12 -11.12 -2.15
C VAL A 179 -0.31 -12.58 -2.23
N PHE A 180 -1.40 -12.85 -2.95
CA PHE A 180 -1.99 -14.18 -3.04
C PHE A 180 -1.18 -15.10 -3.93
N ILE A 181 -0.73 -14.60 -5.09
CA ILE A 181 0.07 -15.38 -6.03
C ILE A 181 1.39 -15.76 -5.36
N CYS A 182 2.06 -14.82 -4.69
CA CYS A 182 3.26 -15.10 -3.89
C CYS A 182 3.01 -16.17 -2.83
N THR A 183 1.90 -16.07 -2.08
CA THR A 183 1.54 -17.05 -1.04
C THR A 183 1.35 -18.46 -1.63
N LEU A 184 0.60 -18.58 -2.73
CA LEU A 184 0.38 -19.86 -3.42
C LEU A 184 1.69 -20.45 -3.95
N LEU A 185 2.59 -19.62 -4.50
CA LEU A 185 3.91 -20.06 -4.97
C LEU A 185 4.83 -20.50 -3.82
N LEU A 186 4.82 -19.81 -2.67
CA LEU A 186 5.57 -20.21 -1.48
C LEU A 186 5.10 -21.57 -0.95
N TYR A 187 3.78 -21.78 -0.86
CA TYR A 187 3.21 -23.06 -0.44
C TYR A 187 3.52 -24.18 -1.42
N MET A 188 3.45 -23.89 -2.72
CA MET A 188 3.84 -24.82 -3.78
C MET A 188 5.32 -25.20 -3.68
N MET A 189 6.19 -24.25 -3.34
CA MET A 189 7.62 -24.46 -3.15
C MET A 189 7.89 -25.36 -1.94
N GLU A 190 7.18 -25.16 -0.83
CA GLU A 190 7.30 -25.99 0.37
C GLU A 190 6.77 -27.42 0.13
N ASP A 191 5.68 -27.60 -0.62
CA ASP A 191 5.16 -28.91 -1.02
C ASP A 191 6.17 -29.69 -1.89
N VAL A 192 6.83 -29.02 -2.85
CA VAL A 192 7.91 -29.59 -3.68
C VAL A 192 9.13 -29.99 -2.83
N ARG A 193 9.47 -29.19 -1.82
CA ARG A 193 10.58 -29.51 -0.91
C ARG A 193 10.31 -30.75 -0.09
N GLN A 194 9.10 -30.87 0.48
CA GLN A 194 8.73 -31.97 1.39
C GLN A 194 8.53 -33.31 0.68
N SER A 195 8.15 -33.32 -0.59
CA SER A 195 7.77 -34.55 -1.30
C SER A 195 8.59 -34.75 -2.58
N ASP A 196 8.96 -36.00 -2.90
CA ASP A 196 9.49 -36.35 -4.24
C ASP A 196 8.37 -36.32 -5.28
N MET A 197 7.91 -35.10 -5.56
CA MET A 197 6.75 -34.83 -6.37
C MET A 197 7.03 -35.18 -7.83
N SER A 198 6.21 -36.06 -8.40
CA SER A 198 6.23 -36.31 -9.84
C SER A 198 5.83 -35.07 -10.64
N TRP A 199 6.31 -34.94 -11.89
CA TRP A 199 5.89 -33.85 -12.80
C TRP A 199 4.37 -33.80 -12.99
N LYS A 200 3.69 -34.94 -13.02
CA LYS A 200 2.22 -34.99 -13.12
C LYS A 200 1.56 -34.33 -11.90
N ALA A 201 2.07 -34.60 -10.70
CA ALA A 201 1.55 -33.99 -9.47
C ALA A 201 1.87 -32.48 -9.42
N PHE A 202 3.08 -32.08 -9.83
CA PHE A 202 3.49 -30.68 -9.93
C PHE A 202 2.57 -29.87 -10.84
N TRP A 203 2.34 -30.33 -12.08
CA TRP A 203 1.46 -29.63 -13.03
C TRP A 203 0.01 -29.64 -12.59
N LYS A 204 -0.46 -30.71 -11.93
CA LYS A 204 -1.81 -30.74 -11.33
C LYS A 204 -1.96 -29.65 -10.27
N MET A 205 -0.96 -29.47 -9.40
CA MET A 205 -0.96 -28.42 -8.39
C MET A 205 -0.86 -27.03 -9.00
N ALA A 206 0.02 -26.83 -9.98
CA ALA A 206 0.14 -25.57 -10.72
C ALA A 206 -1.19 -25.18 -11.40
N LEU A 207 -1.83 -26.12 -12.07
CA LEU A 207 -3.14 -25.91 -12.70
C LEU A 207 -4.24 -25.63 -11.67
N CYS A 208 -4.18 -26.28 -10.50
CA CYS A 208 -5.12 -26.02 -9.42
C CYS A 208 -4.97 -24.59 -8.89
N ASN A 209 -3.74 -24.13 -8.66
CA ASN A 209 -3.47 -22.74 -8.26
C ASN A 209 -3.90 -21.75 -9.35
N ALA A 210 -3.67 -22.05 -10.62
CA ALA A 210 -4.16 -21.23 -11.73
C ALA A 210 -5.70 -21.18 -11.77
N THR A 211 -6.38 -22.29 -11.47
CA THR A 211 -7.85 -22.35 -11.38
C THR A 211 -8.38 -21.51 -10.21
N VAL A 212 -7.70 -21.51 -9.07
CA VAL A 212 -8.00 -20.60 -7.95
C VAL A 212 -7.88 -19.14 -8.40
N CYS A 213 -6.80 -18.79 -9.12
CA CYS A 213 -6.60 -17.45 -9.64
C CYS A 213 -7.71 -17.01 -10.60
N ILE A 214 -8.09 -17.87 -11.54
CA ILE A 214 -9.19 -17.61 -12.48
C ILE A 214 -10.52 -17.49 -11.71
N GLY A 215 -10.75 -18.37 -10.74
CA GLY A 215 -11.97 -18.41 -9.94
C GLY A 215 -12.22 -17.10 -9.17
N PHE A 216 -11.24 -16.63 -8.40
CA PHE A 216 -11.44 -15.40 -7.63
C PHE A 216 -11.59 -14.16 -8.52
N ILE A 217 -10.91 -14.12 -9.68
CA ILE A 217 -11.03 -13.01 -10.64
C ILE A 217 -12.45 -13.01 -11.24
N ALA A 218 -12.96 -14.17 -11.64
CA ALA A 218 -14.31 -14.30 -12.16
C ALA A 218 -15.36 -13.88 -11.10
N GLU A 219 -15.23 -14.39 -9.88
CA GLU A 219 -16.10 -14.01 -8.76
C GLU A 219 -16.05 -12.50 -8.47
N TYR A 220 -14.85 -11.91 -8.44
CA TYR A 220 -14.67 -10.47 -8.28
C TYR A 220 -15.45 -9.68 -9.34
N PHE A 221 -15.29 -10.01 -10.63
CA PHE A 221 -15.96 -9.28 -11.71
C PHE A 221 -17.48 -9.46 -11.68
N LEU A 222 -17.98 -10.65 -11.34
CA LEU A 222 -19.41 -10.92 -11.21
C LEU A 222 -20.04 -10.08 -10.10
N VAL A 223 -19.42 -10.05 -8.92
CA VAL A 223 -19.91 -9.26 -7.78
C VAL A 223 -19.76 -7.77 -8.05
N ASN A 224 -18.65 -7.35 -8.68
CA ASN A 224 -18.45 -5.97 -9.08
C ASN A 224 -19.57 -5.50 -10.02
N GLN A 225 -19.88 -6.28 -11.06
CA GLN A 225 -20.95 -5.95 -12.00
C GLN A 225 -22.32 -5.85 -11.31
N TYR A 226 -22.58 -6.73 -10.35
CA TYR A 226 -23.79 -6.66 -9.53
C TYR A 226 -23.89 -5.30 -8.81
N PHE A 227 -22.84 -4.86 -8.11
CA PHE A 227 -22.87 -3.58 -7.39
C PHE A 227 -22.94 -2.36 -8.31
N LEU A 228 -22.25 -2.38 -9.46
CA LEU A 228 -22.37 -1.31 -10.46
C LEU A 228 -23.83 -1.15 -10.93
N ASN A 229 -24.50 -2.27 -11.22
CA ASN A 229 -25.91 -2.27 -11.62
C ASN A 229 -26.84 -1.80 -10.49
N GLN A 230 -26.60 -2.24 -9.25
CA GLN A 230 -27.43 -1.88 -8.09
C GLN A 230 -27.38 -0.38 -7.78
N PHE A 231 -26.21 0.25 -7.88
CA PHE A 231 -26.03 1.67 -7.57
C PHE A 231 -26.16 2.59 -8.78
N GLY A 232 -26.41 2.06 -9.97
CA GLY A 232 -26.52 2.86 -11.20
C GLY A 232 -25.23 3.61 -11.55
N VAL A 233 -24.07 3.06 -11.18
CA VAL A 233 -22.76 3.68 -11.39
C VAL A 233 -21.93 2.88 -12.40
N VAL A 234 -21.03 3.57 -13.09
CA VAL A 234 -20.02 2.96 -13.95
C VAL A 234 -18.64 3.06 -13.30
N LEU A 235 -17.71 2.18 -13.70
CA LEU A 235 -16.31 2.29 -13.28
C LEU A 235 -15.73 3.60 -13.79
N THR A 236 -14.96 4.27 -12.94
CA THR A 236 -14.19 5.45 -13.33
C THR A 236 -13.12 5.10 -14.36
N ASP A 237 -12.59 6.11 -15.03
CA ASP A 237 -11.40 6.02 -15.88
C ASP A 237 -10.09 6.20 -15.10
N TYR A 238 -10.17 6.60 -13.82
CA TYR A 238 -9.03 6.76 -12.91
C TYR A 238 -8.09 5.54 -12.97
N LYS A 239 -6.81 5.79 -13.29
CA LYS A 239 -5.75 4.77 -13.41
C LYS A 239 -6.08 3.65 -14.41
N GLY A 240 -6.96 3.90 -15.38
CA GLY A 240 -7.38 2.93 -16.38
C GLY A 240 -8.20 1.77 -15.81
N ILE A 241 -8.90 1.95 -14.68
CA ILE A 241 -9.65 0.87 -14.02
C ILE A 241 -10.82 0.35 -14.87
N ASN A 242 -11.39 1.17 -15.75
CA ASN A 242 -12.36 0.75 -16.77
C ASN A 242 -11.75 -0.14 -17.88
N HIS A 243 -10.44 -0.07 -18.09
CA HIS A 243 -9.66 -0.90 -19.02
C HIS A 243 -8.73 -1.88 -18.29
N PHE A 244 -9.05 -2.21 -17.04
CA PHE A 244 -8.19 -2.96 -16.13
C PHE A 244 -7.60 -4.22 -16.79
N GLY A 245 -6.27 -4.30 -16.81
CA GLY A 245 -5.55 -5.44 -17.36
C GLY A 245 -5.82 -5.71 -18.84
N ARG A 246 -6.35 -4.77 -19.63
CA ARG A 246 -6.55 -4.90 -21.10
C ARG A 246 -5.45 -4.17 -21.83
N THR A 247 -4.59 -4.90 -22.53
CA THR A 247 -3.59 -4.31 -23.43
C THR A 247 -3.20 -5.30 -24.53
N ASN A 248 -2.32 -4.90 -25.45
CA ASN A 248 -1.82 -5.79 -26.51
C ASN A 248 -0.65 -6.67 -26.01
N LEU A 249 -0.29 -7.71 -26.77
CA LEU A 249 0.77 -8.66 -26.38
C LEU A 249 2.12 -7.97 -26.14
N SER A 250 2.50 -7.01 -27.00
CA SER A 250 3.75 -6.26 -26.87
C SER A 250 3.81 -5.51 -25.54
N ASN A 251 2.70 -4.88 -25.15
CA ASN A 251 2.60 -4.16 -23.88
C ASN A 251 2.62 -5.10 -22.67
N TYR A 252 2.02 -6.30 -22.74
CA TYR A 252 2.18 -7.27 -21.66
C TYR A 252 3.63 -7.72 -21.50
N ILE A 253 4.37 -7.92 -22.60
CA ILE A 253 5.80 -8.24 -22.55
C ILE A 253 6.57 -7.07 -21.92
N TYR A 254 6.32 -5.83 -22.35
CA TYR A 254 6.94 -4.64 -21.75
C TYR A 254 6.65 -4.54 -20.25
N ARG A 255 5.38 -4.65 -19.85
CA ARG A 255 4.95 -4.64 -18.44
C ARG A 255 5.57 -5.76 -17.62
N MET A 256 5.73 -6.95 -18.19
CA MET A 256 6.43 -8.07 -17.56
C MET A 256 7.91 -7.74 -17.34
N LEU A 257 8.58 -7.15 -18.34
CA LEU A 257 9.97 -6.71 -18.21
C LEU A 257 10.11 -5.61 -17.14
N CYS A 258 9.18 -4.66 -17.06
CA CYS A 258 9.11 -3.68 -15.97
C CYS A 258 8.93 -4.36 -14.60
N GLY A 259 8.06 -5.37 -14.51
CA GLY A 259 7.86 -6.15 -13.28
C GLY A 259 9.12 -6.87 -12.82
N TYR A 260 9.84 -7.54 -13.74
CA TYR A 260 11.15 -8.13 -13.45
C TYR A 260 12.17 -7.06 -13.04
N GLY A 261 12.25 -5.96 -13.79
CA GLY A 261 13.13 -4.84 -13.49
C GLY A 261 12.90 -4.30 -12.08
N SER A 262 11.65 -4.05 -11.72
CA SER A 262 11.24 -3.57 -10.40
C SER A 262 11.51 -4.59 -9.28
N PHE A 263 11.41 -5.89 -9.55
CA PHE A 263 11.74 -6.91 -8.54
C PHE A 263 13.23 -6.93 -8.17
N PHE A 264 14.12 -6.77 -9.16
CA PHE A 264 15.57 -6.78 -8.96
C PHE A 264 16.12 -5.41 -8.58
N TYR A 265 15.51 -4.35 -9.08
CA TYR A 265 15.89 -2.96 -8.86
C TYR A 265 14.62 -2.09 -8.70
N PRO A 266 14.10 -1.96 -7.48
CA PRO A 266 12.81 -1.32 -7.23
C PRO A 266 12.88 0.17 -7.54
N SER A 267 11.88 0.66 -8.26
CA SER A 267 11.80 2.04 -8.77
C SER A 267 10.63 2.84 -8.21
N THR A 268 9.91 2.33 -7.20
CA THR A 268 8.71 3.00 -6.65
C THR A 268 8.49 2.69 -5.17
N ALA A 269 8.81 1.46 -4.74
CA ALA A 269 8.57 0.99 -3.38
C ALA A 269 9.77 1.18 -2.44
N VAL A 270 10.98 1.41 -2.95
CA VAL A 270 12.22 1.51 -2.16
C VAL A 270 13.11 2.56 -2.84
N GLU A 271 12.57 3.73 -3.12
CA GLU A 271 13.26 4.75 -3.92
C GLU A 271 14.34 5.53 -3.16
N ASP A 272 14.41 5.43 -1.82
CA ASP A 272 15.55 5.98 -1.09
C ASP A 272 16.85 5.37 -1.65
N PHE A 273 17.73 6.27 -2.10
CA PHE A 273 19.00 5.96 -2.75
C PHE A 273 19.69 4.81 -2.02
N SER A 274 19.78 4.84 -0.68
CA SER A 274 20.48 3.81 0.09
C SER A 274 19.71 2.48 0.20
N ALA A 275 18.41 2.53 0.48
CA ALA A 275 17.60 1.33 0.70
C ALA A 275 17.46 0.49 -0.59
N ARG A 276 17.39 1.15 -1.76
CA ARG A 276 17.36 0.49 -3.06
C ARG A 276 18.57 -0.40 -3.31
N TYR A 277 19.78 0.11 -3.05
CA TYR A 277 21.00 -0.65 -3.27
C TYR A 277 21.14 -1.82 -2.28
N ILE A 278 20.77 -1.62 -1.02
CA ILE A 278 20.77 -2.70 -0.02
C ILE A 278 19.76 -3.79 -0.39
N TYR A 279 18.55 -3.41 -0.82
CA TYR A 279 17.57 -4.36 -1.33
C TYR A 279 18.10 -5.11 -2.55
N THR A 280 18.66 -4.40 -3.55
CA THR A 280 19.22 -5.02 -4.76
C THR A 280 20.32 -6.01 -4.41
N LEU A 281 21.25 -5.62 -3.52
CA LEU A 281 22.31 -6.49 -3.04
C LEU A 281 21.76 -7.71 -2.30
N LEU A 282 20.73 -7.55 -1.48
CA LEU A 282 20.05 -8.66 -0.80
C LEU A 282 19.46 -9.65 -1.82
N ILE A 283 18.79 -9.17 -2.88
CA ILE A 283 18.24 -10.03 -3.92
C ILE A 283 19.35 -10.76 -4.69
N VAL A 284 20.46 -10.09 -5.00
CA VAL A 284 21.63 -10.74 -5.63
C VAL A 284 22.21 -11.84 -4.75
N VAL A 285 22.44 -11.57 -3.46
CA VAL A 285 22.92 -12.58 -2.50
C VAL A 285 21.92 -13.74 -2.40
N THR A 286 20.62 -13.44 -2.40
CA THR A 286 19.55 -14.44 -2.36
C THR A 286 19.52 -15.31 -3.62
N ALA A 287 19.74 -14.72 -4.80
CA ALA A 287 19.85 -15.47 -6.05
C ALA A 287 21.06 -16.43 -6.02
N ILE A 288 22.19 -15.99 -5.46
CA ILE A 288 23.37 -16.86 -5.26
C ILE A 288 23.04 -18.01 -4.29
N ILE A 289 22.37 -17.73 -3.17
CA ILE A 289 21.89 -18.75 -2.23
C ILE A 289 20.96 -19.74 -2.95
N ALA A 290 20.01 -19.25 -3.75
CA ALA A 290 19.09 -20.08 -4.52
C ALA A 290 19.82 -20.99 -5.50
N ILE A 291 20.88 -20.51 -6.18
CA ILE A 291 21.71 -21.33 -7.07
C ILE A 291 22.34 -22.49 -6.29
N PHE A 292 22.86 -22.27 -5.08
CA PHE A 292 23.43 -23.35 -4.28
C PHE A 292 22.36 -24.34 -3.79
N VAL A 293 21.19 -23.87 -3.35
CA VAL A 293 20.04 -24.72 -3.00
C VAL A 293 19.66 -25.59 -4.20
N LEU A 294 19.47 -24.98 -5.37
CA LEU A 294 19.15 -25.68 -6.61
C LEU A 294 20.22 -26.71 -6.97
N ARG A 295 21.50 -26.33 -6.92
CA ARG A 295 22.62 -27.24 -7.20
C ARG A 295 22.56 -28.49 -6.32
N LYS A 296 22.35 -28.33 -5.01
CA LYS A 296 22.21 -29.46 -4.09
C LYS A 296 21.00 -30.33 -4.44
N MET A 297 19.86 -29.72 -4.76
CA MET A 297 18.64 -30.45 -5.19
C MET A 297 18.82 -31.20 -6.53
N TYR A 298 19.59 -30.63 -7.46
CA TYR A 298 19.90 -31.22 -8.77
C TYR A 298 20.93 -32.34 -8.68
N ILE A 299 21.97 -32.20 -7.86
CA ILE A 299 22.98 -33.25 -7.64
C ILE A 299 22.33 -34.52 -7.08
N LEU A 300 21.26 -34.36 -6.29
CA LEU A 300 20.45 -35.47 -5.78
C LEU A 300 19.58 -36.16 -6.86
N LYS A 301 19.67 -35.76 -8.13
CA LYS A 301 18.94 -36.31 -9.29
C LYS A 301 17.42 -36.36 -9.11
N THR A 302 16.85 -35.43 -8.36
CA THR A 302 15.40 -35.34 -8.13
C THR A 302 14.74 -34.30 -9.06
N PRO A 303 13.48 -34.49 -9.50
CA PRO A 303 12.71 -33.47 -10.22
C PRO A 303 12.56 -32.15 -9.46
N LYS A 304 12.76 -32.17 -8.13
CA LYS A 304 12.58 -31.05 -7.21
C LYS A 304 13.40 -29.83 -7.62
N GLY A 305 14.64 -30.00 -8.07
CA GLY A 305 15.48 -28.88 -8.49
C GLY A 305 14.86 -28.08 -9.64
N SER A 306 14.36 -28.77 -10.67
CA SER A 306 13.69 -28.13 -11.81
C SER A 306 12.34 -27.52 -11.44
N GLN A 307 11.58 -28.20 -10.59
CA GLN A 307 10.29 -27.69 -10.10
C GLN A 307 10.47 -26.40 -9.29
N THR A 308 11.44 -26.36 -8.37
CA THR A 308 11.79 -25.16 -7.60
C THR A 308 12.30 -24.04 -8.52
N LEU A 309 13.12 -24.36 -9.52
CA LEU A 309 13.61 -23.37 -10.50
C LEU A 309 12.45 -22.69 -11.25
N LEU A 310 11.44 -23.46 -11.71
CA LEU A 310 10.27 -22.89 -12.39
C LEU A 310 9.48 -21.93 -11.48
N ILE A 311 9.32 -22.29 -10.20
CA ILE A 311 8.65 -21.41 -9.22
C ILE A 311 9.48 -20.13 -9.00
N LEU A 312 10.81 -20.26 -8.86
CA LEU A 312 11.71 -19.11 -8.69
C LEU A 312 11.71 -18.16 -9.90
N ILE A 313 11.54 -18.67 -11.12
CA ILE A 313 11.40 -17.84 -12.33
C ILE A 313 10.07 -17.07 -12.33
N ALA A 314 8.98 -17.70 -11.87
CA ALA A 314 7.66 -17.07 -11.81
C ALA A 314 7.53 -16.05 -10.65
N TYR A 315 8.30 -16.23 -9.58
CA TYR A 315 8.15 -15.46 -8.34
C TYR A 315 8.33 -13.94 -8.48
N PRO A 316 9.34 -13.42 -9.21
CA PRO A 316 9.49 -11.98 -9.40
C PRO A 316 8.26 -11.31 -10.01
N ILE A 317 7.64 -11.97 -11.00
CA ILE A 317 6.42 -11.46 -11.65
C ILE A 317 5.21 -11.59 -10.75
N ALA A 318 5.13 -12.62 -9.90
CA ALA A 318 4.09 -12.70 -8.89
C ALA A 318 4.16 -11.54 -7.89
N ALA A 319 5.36 -11.25 -7.38
CA ALA A 319 5.60 -10.17 -6.42
C ALA A 319 5.35 -8.78 -7.03
N CYS A 320 5.65 -8.61 -8.31
CA CYS A 320 5.45 -7.37 -9.08
C CYS A 320 4.21 -7.42 -9.99
N PHE A 321 3.22 -8.26 -9.71
CA PHE A 321 2.08 -8.47 -10.61
C PHE A 321 1.27 -7.19 -10.87
N VAL A 322 1.38 -6.19 -9.99
CA VAL A 322 0.81 -4.85 -10.17
C VAL A 322 1.21 -4.20 -11.51
N TYR A 323 2.43 -4.43 -12.00
CA TYR A 323 2.89 -3.89 -13.29
C TYR A 323 2.15 -4.50 -14.48
N LEU A 324 1.55 -5.68 -14.34
CA LEU A 324 0.69 -6.26 -15.38
C LEU A 324 -0.73 -5.69 -15.35
N MET A 325 -1.17 -5.19 -14.19
CA MET A 325 -2.53 -4.69 -13.97
C MET A 325 -2.73 -3.28 -14.53
N VAL A 326 -1.76 -2.39 -14.29
CA VAL A 326 -1.81 -0.96 -14.67
C VAL A 326 -0.58 -0.57 -15.50
N GLU A 327 -0.55 0.67 -16.02
CA GLU A 327 0.65 1.17 -16.69
C GLU A 327 1.83 1.31 -15.70
N PRO A 328 3.08 1.04 -16.12
CA PRO A 328 4.22 1.05 -15.19
C PRO A 328 4.47 2.36 -14.46
N TRP A 329 4.21 3.51 -15.10
CA TRP A 329 4.35 4.84 -14.48
C TRP A 329 3.22 5.18 -13.49
N ASP A 330 2.13 4.40 -13.49
CA ASP A 330 1.01 4.58 -12.58
C ASP A 330 1.17 3.81 -11.25
N VAL A 331 2.21 2.97 -11.14
CA VAL A 331 2.49 2.20 -9.94
C VAL A 331 3.05 3.11 -8.86
N HIS A 332 2.41 3.15 -7.70
CA HIS A 332 2.86 3.90 -6.53
C HIS A 332 3.09 2.99 -5.33
N ALA A 333 3.79 3.50 -4.31
CA ALA A 333 4.18 2.73 -3.12
C ALA A 333 3.04 1.95 -2.46
N VAL A 334 1.81 2.50 -2.37
CA VAL A 334 0.66 1.80 -1.77
C VAL A 334 0.27 0.52 -2.52
N MET A 335 0.61 0.40 -3.81
CA MET A 335 0.25 -0.76 -4.65
C MET A 335 1.29 -1.89 -4.60
N THR A 336 2.44 -1.68 -3.95
CA THR A 336 3.60 -2.58 -4.08
C THR A 336 3.80 -3.52 -2.90
N PHE A 337 2.87 -3.60 -1.95
CA PHE A 337 3.01 -4.50 -0.78
C PHE A 337 3.28 -5.97 -1.16
N GLY A 338 2.84 -6.42 -2.34
CA GLY A 338 3.22 -7.71 -2.91
C GLY A 338 4.73 -7.98 -2.98
N GLN A 339 5.54 -6.93 -3.17
CA GLN A 339 7.00 -7.04 -3.19
C GLN A 339 7.59 -7.36 -1.81
N ALA A 340 6.90 -7.05 -0.71
CA ALA A 340 7.34 -7.45 0.63
C ALA A 340 7.41 -8.97 0.81
N PHE A 341 6.70 -9.75 -0.03
CA PHE A 341 6.79 -11.21 -0.05
C PHE A 341 8.12 -11.71 -0.62
N ALA A 342 8.96 -10.86 -1.23
CA ALA A 342 10.35 -11.20 -1.52
C ALA A 342 11.09 -11.59 -0.23
N PHE A 343 10.83 -10.93 0.90
CA PHE A 343 11.48 -11.25 2.18
C PHE A 343 11.05 -12.62 2.72
N ALA A 344 9.81 -13.04 2.48
CA ALA A 344 9.35 -14.39 2.82
C ALA A 344 10.12 -15.45 2.01
N LEU A 345 10.39 -15.19 0.72
CA LEU A 345 11.23 -16.07 -0.11
C LEU A 345 12.67 -16.12 0.39
N VAL A 346 13.27 -14.96 0.70
CA VAL A 346 14.64 -14.87 1.27
C VAL A 346 14.75 -15.70 2.55
N VAL A 347 13.82 -15.48 3.48
CA VAL A 347 13.80 -16.19 4.76
C VAL A 347 13.60 -17.69 4.55
N TRP A 348 12.69 -18.09 3.66
CA TRP A 348 12.49 -19.50 3.33
C TRP A 348 13.77 -20.15 2.79
N LEU A 349 14.46 -19.48 1.86
CA LEU A 349 15.72 -19.99 1.29
C LEU A 349 16.81 -20.15 2.36
N ILE A 350 16.93 -19.24 3.32
CA ILE A 350 17.94 -19.29 4.39
C ILE A 350 17.60 -20.37 5.43
N ASP A 351 16.33 -20.47 5.83
CA ASP A 351 15.86 -21.42 6.84
C ASP A 351 15.88 -22.85 6.29
N LYS A 352 15.46 -23.04 5.03
CA LYS A 352 15.38 -24.35 4.37
C LYS A 352 16.65 -24.75 3.64
N TYR A 353 17.69 -23.93 3.71
CA TYR A 353 18.99 -24.26 3.17
C TYR A 353 19.53 -25.52 3.85
N PRO A 354 20.04 -26.53 3.10
CA PRO A 354 20.59 -27.76 3.65
C PRO A 354 21.60 -27.57 4.80
N GLU A 355 21.61 -28.45 5.79
CA GLU A 355 22.45 -28.32 6.99
C GLU A 355 23.96 -28.41 6.70
N ASP A 356 24.35 -29.09 5.62
CA ASP A 356 25.72 -29.33 5.17
C ASP A 356 26.36 -28.11 4.48
N ARG A 357 26.29 -26.93 5.11
CA ARG A 357 26.78 -25.67 4.52
C ARG A 357 28.30 -25.62 4.49
N THR A 358 28.87 -25.26 3.35
CA THR A 358 30.27 -24.83 3.30
C THR A 358 30.46 -23.50 4.05
N LYS A 359 31.70 -23.13 4.39
CA LYS A 359 32.00 -21.84 5.04
C LYS A 359 31.47 -20.65 4.23
N VAL A 360 31.56 -20.72 2.90
CA VAL A 360 31.08 -19.69 1.98
C VAL A 360 29.54 -19.60 2.02
N GLU A 361 28.86 -20.74 1.94
CA GLU A 361 27.38 -20.79 2.01
C GLU A 361 26.85 -20.25 3.34
N GLY A 362 27.51 -20.61 4.46
CA GLY A 362 27.20 -20.07 5.78
C GLY A 362 27.44 -18.55 5.87
N ALA A 363 28.51 -18.04 5.26
CA ALA A 363 28.78 -16.61 5.20
C ALA A 363 27.73 -15.86 4.37
N LEU A 364 27.28 -16.40 3.24
CA LEU A 364 26.21 -15.82 2.41
C LEU A 364 24.89 -15.74 3.18
N CYS A 365 24.50 -16.80 3.90
CA CYS A 365 23.30 -16.76 4.74
C CYS A 365 23.39 -15.67 5.82
N LYS A 366 24.54 -15.54 6.49
CA LYS A 366 24.78 -14.49 7.48
C LYS A 366 24.75 -13.10 6.85
N ALA A 367 25.31 -12.94 5.65
CA ALA A 367 25.26 -11.69 4.90
C ALA A 367 23.82 -11.31 4.54
N ALA A 368 23.01 -12.25 4.06
CA ALA A 368 21.59 -12.00 3.78
C ALA A 368 20.80 -11.60 5.03
N VAL A 369 21.05 -12.25 6.17
CA VAL A 369 20.46 -11.89 7.48
C VAL A 369 20.88 -10.47 7.90
N ALA A 370 22.16 -10.13 7.74
CA ALA A 370 22.66 -8.78 8.05
C ALA A 370 22.04 -7.72 7.13
N LEU A 371 21.95 -8.00 5.83
CA LEU A 371 21.33 -7.11 4.84
C LEU A 371 19.84 -6.89 5.13
N LEU A 372 19.10 -7.93 5.55
CA LEU A 372 17.71 -7.78 6.04
C LEU A 372 17.64 -6.81 7.22
N GLY A 373 18.52 -6.95 8.22
CA GLY A 373 18.57 -6.05 9.37
C GLY A 373 18.90 -4.60 9.00
N VAL A 374 19.86 -4.40 8.10
CA VAL A 374 20.19 -3.07 7.56
C VAL A 374 19.00 -2.48 6.82
N LEU A 375 18.35 -3.27 5.96
CA LEU A 375 17.19 -2.82 5.19
C LEU A 375 16.03 -2.39 6.10
N VAL A 376 15.71 -3.19 7.13
CA VAL A 376 14.70 -2.83 8.14
C VAL A 376 15.04 -1.50 8.80
N THR A 377 16.32 -1.28 9.14
CA THR A 377 16.79 -0.04 9.78
C THR A 377 16.68 1.17 8.84
N LEU A 378 17.04 1.01 7.57
CA LEU A 378 16.89 2.06 6.56
C LEU A 378 15.41 2.40 6.33
N ASN A 379 14.54 1.39 6.29
CA ASN A 379 13.11 1.59 6.15
C ASN A 379 12.49 2.31 7.36
N ILE A 380 12.95 2.03 8.58
CA ILE A 380 12.56 2.79 9.79
C ILE A 380 12.98 4.25 9.66
N ARG A 381 14.21 4.51 9.21
CA ARG A 381 14.67 5.88 8.97
C ARG A 381 13.80 6.56 7.91
N TYR A 382 13.55 5.90 6.79
CA TYR A 382 12.73 6.41 5.70
C TYR A 382 11.33 6.81 6.18
N SER A 383 10.65 5.93 6.92
CA SER A 383 9.30 6.21 7.42
C SER A 383 9.28 7.41 8.35
N ASN A 384 10.24 7.51 9.28
CA ASN A 384 10.31 8.64 10.21
C ASN A 384 10.63 9.97 9.51
N ILE A 385 11.47 9.98 8.48
CA ILE A 385 11.71 11.23 7.72
C ILE A 385 10.44 11.66 6.98
N LEU A 386 9.68 10.73 6.40
CA LEU A 386 8.42 11.07 5.73
C LEU A 386 7.36 11.58 6.71
N TYR A 387 7.27 11.02 7.91
CA TYR A 387 6.36 11.54 8.93
C TYR A 387 6.78 12.92 9.43
N LEU A 388 8.09 13.16 9.58
CA LEU A 388 8.60 14.49 9.89
C LEU A 388 8.29 15.49 8.77
N LYS A 389 8.44 15.09 7.51
CA LYS A 389 8.03 15.90 6.35
C LYS A 389 6.55 16.25 6.43
N ALA A 390 5.68 15.27 6.69
CA ALA A 390 4.25 15.49 6.82
C ALA A 390 3.88 16.47 7.94
N ASP A 391 4.56 16.38 9.08
CA ASP A 391 4.39 17.31 10.22
C ASP A 391 4.76 18.75 9.85
N VAL A 392 5.92 18.95 9.20
CA VAL A 392 6.33 20.28 8.72
C VAL A 392 5.37 20.82 7.67
N MET A 393 4.97 19.99 6.69
CA MET A 393 4.01 20.38 5.64
C MET A 393 2.69 20.84 6.24
N GLN A 394 2.12 20.03 7.16
CA GLN A 394 0.85 20.36 7.80
C GLN A 394 0.96 21.64 8.65
N THR A 395 2.07 21.82 9.36
CA THR A 395 2.30 23.03 10.16
C THR A 395 2.40 24.29 9.28
N GLN A 396 3.17 24.23 8.19
CA GLN A 396 3.29 25.33 7.23
C GLN A 396 1.92 25.66 6.59
N MET A 397 1.15 24.63 6.23
CA MET A 397 -0.18 24.77 5.66
C MET A 397 -1.17 25.41 6.64
N ILE A 398 -1.22 24.95 7.89
CA ILE A 398 -2.08 25.55 8.93
C ILE A 398 -1.71 27.02 9.14
N SER A 399 -0.42 27.35 9.17
CA SER A 399 0.05 28.74 9.27
C SER A 399 -0.38 29.59 8.07
N TYR A 400 -0.29 29.05 6.86
CA TYR A 400 -0.73 29.73 5.64
C TYR A 400 -2.24 30.01 5.67
N TYR A 401 -3.06 29.01 5.98
CA TYR A 401 -4.51 29.16 6.05
C TYR A 401 -4.93 30.10 7.17
N THR A 402 -4.34 30.01 8.36
CA THR A 402 -4.66 30.94 9.47
C THR A 402 -4.42 32.39 9.08
N THR A 403 -3.35 32.66 8.32
CA THR A 403 -3.03 34.01 7.81
C THR A 403 -4.04 34.44 6.75
N LEU A 404 -4.38 33.55 5.81
CA LEU A 404 -5.39 33.80 4.79
C LEU A 404 -6.76 34.12 5.42
N ILE A 405 -7.22 33.29 6.36
CA ILE A 405 -8.47 33.46 7.10
C ILE A 405 -8.50 34.81 7.81
N THR A 406 -7.45 35.13 8.56
CA THR A 406 -7.35 36.41 9.27
C THR A 406 -7.50 37.59 8.30
N ARG A 407 -6.93 37.51 7.10
CA ARG A 407 -7.02 38.58 6.09
C ARG A 407 -8.39 38.64 5.41
N ILE A 408 -9.07 37.51 5.25
CA ILE A 408 -10.47 37.45 4.79
C ILE A 408 -11.38 38.13 5.80
N GLU A 409 -11.27 37.76 7.09
CA GLU A 409 -12.12 38.30 8.16
C GLU A 409 -11.81 39.78 8.49
N SER A 410 -10.60 40.25 8.17
CA SER A 410 -10.19 41.64 8.41
C SER A 410 -10.55 42.60 7.27
N VAL A 411 -11.13 42.12 6.17
CA VAL A 411 -11.48 43.00 5.05
C VAL A 411 -12.69 43.86 5.40
N GLU A 412 -12.66 45.13 5.02
CA GLU A 412 -13.82 46.01 5.20
C GLU A 412 -15.03 45.46 4.43
N GLY A 413 -16.18 45.35 5.11
CA GLY A 413 -17.39 44.76 4.56
C GLY A 413 -17.54 43.25 4.81
N TYR A 414 -16.59 42.60 5.51
CA TYR A 414 -16.79 41.22 5.98
C TYR A 414 -17.96 41.13 6.96
N THR A 415 -18.77 40.08 6.80
CA THR A 415 -19.78 39.63 7.76
C THR A 415 -19.75 38.10 7.79
N GLU A 416 -20.26 37.49 8.86
CA GLU A 416 -20.32 36.02 8.97
C GLU A 416 -21.13 35.36 7.83
N ASP A 417 -22.10 36.08 7.27
CA ASP A 417 -22.94 35.62 6.15
C ASP A 417 -22.34 35.97 4.76
N ALA A 418 -21.15 36.58 4.71
CA ALA A 418 -20.56 36.96 3.43
C ALA A 418 -20.07 35.73 2.65
N GLN A 419 -20.42 35.66 1.37
CA GLN A 419 -19.87 34.65 0.49
C GLN A 419 -18.41 34.96 0.17
N VAL A 420 -17.55 33.94 0.21
CA VAL A 420 -16.14 34.03 -0.19
C VAL A 420 -15.97 33.43 -1.58
N VAL A 421 -15.32 34.16 -2.47
CA VAL A 421 -15.05 33.77 -3.86
C VAL A 421 -13.54 33.69 -4.07
N TYR A 422 -13.07 32.52 -4.47
CA TYR A 422 -11.65 32.27 -4.74
C TYR A 422 -11.40 32.30 -6.25
N ILE A 423 -10.62 33.25 -6.72
CA ILE A 423 -10.23 33.38 -8.13
C ILE A 423 -8.91 32.65 -8.35
N GLU A 424 -8.85 31.81 -9.39
CA GLU A 424 -7.72 30.93 -9.71
C GLU A 424 -7.26 30.07 -8.51
N GLU A 425 -8.22 29.36 -7.90
CA GLU A 425 -8.03 28.71 -6.60
C GLU A 425 -6.98 27.59 -6.56
N TYR A 426 -6.45 27.12 -7.69
CA TYR A 426 -5.43 26.08 -7.72
C TYR A 426 -4.05 26.58 -8.18
N ASP A 427 -3.93 27.89 -8.46
CA ASP A 427 -2.69 28.51 -8.94
C ASP A 427 -2.13 29.52 -7.91
N LYS A 428 -2.17 29.16 -6.62
CA LYS A 428 -1.64 30.04 -5.57
C LYS A 428 -0.12 30.11 -5.67
N HIS A 429 0.42 31.32 -5.56
CA HIS A 429 1.86 31.57 -5.52
C HIS A 429 2.23 32.49 -4.35
N ASP A 430 3.19 32.06 -3.53
CA ASP A 430 3.75 32.89 -2.46
C ASP A 430 5.27 32.77 -2.46
N LYS A 431 5.95 33.85 -2.84
CA LYS A 431 7.42 33.90 -2.91
C LYS A 431 8.09 33.80 -1.54
N ASN A 432 7.36 34.10 -0.46
CA ASN A 432 7.86 33.97 0.90
C ASN A 432 7.64 32.57 1.46
N PHE A 433 6.88 31.72 0.75
CA PHE A 433 6.68 30.34 1.12
C PHE A 433 7.83 29.48 0.62
N VAL A 434 8.76 29.16 1.52
CA VAL A 434 9.93 28.30 1.24
C VAL A 434 9.52 26.86 0.92
N GLY A 435 8.36 26.42 1.43
CA GLY A 435 7.91 25.03 1.33
C GLY A 435 8.81 24.03 2.06
N VAL A 436 8.65 22.76 1.73
CA VAL A 436 9.45 21.66 2.29
C VAL A 436 10.49 21.10 1.32
N SER A 437 10.48 21.55 0.07
CA SER A 437 11.38 21.04 -0.98
C SER A 437 12.85 21.29 -0.63
N GLU A 438 13.22 22.43 -0.05
CA GLU A 438 14.62 22.72 0.32
C GLU A 438 15.20 21.80 1.41
N TYR A 439 14.33 21.16 2.20
CA TYR A 439 14.74 20.32 3.34
C TYR A 439 14.49 18.81 3.12
N PHE A 440 13.67 18.45 2.13
CA PHE A 440 13.17 17.10 1.91
C PHE A 440 13.03 16.72 0.41
N ASP A 441 13.90 17.27 -0.44
CA ASP A 441 14.00 17.00 -1.90
C ASP A 441 14.43 15.57 -2.24
N ASP A 442 15.22 14.93 -1.37
CA ASP A 442 15.73 13.58 -1.55
C ASP A 442 14.67 12.46 -1.45
N LEU A 443 13.42 12.78 -1.09
CA LEU A 443 12.38 11.80 -0.77
C LEU A 443 11.09 12.02 -1.55
N ASP A 444 10.71 10.99 -2.33
CA ASP A 444 9.45 10.94 -3.07
C ASP A 444 8.44 10.00 -2.37
N LEU A 445 7.30 10.57 -1.96
CA LEU A 445 6.04 9.86 -1.73
C LEU A 445 4.94 10.75 -2.32
N PRO A 446 4.07 10.24 -3.21
CA PRO A 446 3.06 11.06 -3.90
C PRO A 446 2.22 11.93 -2.97
N THR A 447 1.77 11.39 -1.83
CA THR A 447 0.96 12.12 -0.84
C THR A 447 1.73 13.26 -0.16
N TYR A 448 3.06 13.18 -0.13
CA TYR A 448 3.95 14.18 0.48
C TYR A 448 4.81 14.88 -0.59
N LYS A 449 4.35 14.93 -1.85
CA LYS A 449 5.04 15.68 -2.90
C LYS A 449 4.97 17.18 -2.62
N GLY A 450 6.11 17.83 -2.82
CA GLY A 450 6.44 19.15 -2.31
C GLY A 450 6.07 20.32 -3.21
N GLU A 451 5.06 20.19 -4.08
CA GLU A 451 4.46 21.39 -4.67
C GLU A 451 3.38 21.90 -3.73
N LEU A 452 3.36 23.23 -3.60
CA LEU A 452 2.69 24.01 -2.56
C LEU A 452 1.46 23.27 -2.00
N ILE A 453 1.57 22.70 -0.81
CA ILE A 453 0.51 21.88 -0.19
C ILE A 453 -0.84 22.61 -0.14
N PHE A 454 -0.82 23.94 -0.18
CA PHE A 454 -2.02 24.77 -0.27
C PHE A 454 -2.70 24.81 -1.65
N ASN A 455 -2.09 24.29 -2.70
CA ASN A 455 -2.68 24.01 -4.03
C ASN A 455 -3.18 22.56 -4.14
N ASP A 456 -3.08 21.77 -3.07
CA ASP A 456 -3.69 20.45 -3.04
C ASP A 456 -5.18 20.52 -3.38
N TYR A 457 -5.69 19.51 -4.09
CA TYR A 457 -7.06 19.53 -4.55
C TYR A 457 -8.10 19.52 -3.40
N ALA A 458 -7.71 19.09 -2.20
CA ALA A 458 -8.51 19.06 -0.98
C ALA A 458 -8.15 20.20 0.01
N TRP A 459 -7.57 21.31 -0.49
CA TRP A 459 -7.14 22.43 0.35
C TRP A 459 -8.27 23.05 1.18
N LYS A 460 -9.50 23.12 0.64
CA LYS A 460 -10.68 23.65 1.34
C LYS A 460 -11.12 22.74 2.48
N GLU A 461 -11.26 21.44 2.22
CA GLU A 461 -11.56 20.44 3.25
C GLU A 461 -10.48 20.41 4.34
N THR A 462 -9.23 20.64 3.95
CA THR A 462 -8.11 20.68 4.89
C THR A 462 -8.13 21.94 5.76
N MET A 463 -8.45 23.11 5.16
CA MET A 463 -8.66 24.36 5.89
C MET A 463 -9.85 24.27 6.86
N GLU A 464 -10.96 23.68 6.43
CA GLU A 464 -12.12 23.40 7.30
C GLU A 464 -11.70 22.52 8.49
N LEU A 465 -11.05 21.40 8.22
CA LEU A 465 -10.71 20.41 9.23
C LEU A 465 -9.76 20.95 10.31
N TRP A 466 -8.73 21.72 9.91
CA TRP A 466 -7.67 22.15 10.83
C TRP A 466 -7.81 23.56 11.35
N CYS A 467 -8.41 24.46 10.56
CA CYS A 467 -8.57 25.86 10.92
C CYS A 467 -10.02 26.23 11.27
N GLY A 468 -10.98 25.32 11.07
CA GLY A 468 -12.39 25.56 11.42
C GLY A 468 -13.08 26.60 10.54
N PHE A 469 -12.51 26.93 9.38
CA PHE A 469 -13.02 27.96 8.48
C PHE A 469 -13.62 27.34 7.23
N ALA A 470 -14.94 27.47 7.10
CA ALA A 470 -15.73 26.98 5.97
C ALA A 470 -16.82 28.01 5.62
N PRO A 471 -16.46 29.12 4.95
CA PRO A 471 -17.41 30.15 4.58
C PRO A 471 -18.37 29.64 3.50
N GLU A 472 -19.50 30.33 3.33
CA GLU A 472 -20.34 30.11 2.15
C GLU A 472 -19.53 30.47 0.89
N LEU A 473 -19.48 29.57 -0.08
CA LEU A 473 -18.72 29.79 -1.32
C LEU A 473 -19.60 30.48 -2.37
N GLY A 474 -19.12 31.58 -2.92
CA GLY A 474 -19.71 32.18 -4.12
C GLY A 474 -19.08 31.62 -5.41
N ASP A 475 -19.72 31.88 -6.55
CA ASP A 475 -19.26 31.41 -7.86
C ASP A 475 -18.22 32.37 -8.45
N ALA A 476 -17.05 31.84 -8.80
CA ALA A 476 -15.98 32.61 -9.45
C ALA A 476 -16.39 33.10 -10.85
N ALA A 477 -17.29 32.37 -11.54
CA ALA A 477 -17.76 32.75 -12.88
C ALA A 477 -18.54 34.07 -12.90
N GLU A 478 -19.08 34.52 -11.76
CA GLU A 478 -19.73 35.84 -11.66
C GLU A 478 -18.76 37.02 -11.83
N PHE A 479 -17.47 36.77 -11.63
CA PHE A 479 -16.42 37.77 -11.72
C PHE A 479 -15.56 37.64 -12.98
N GLU A 480 -15.92 36.74 -13.90
CA GLU A 480 -15.21 36.57 -15.17
C GLU A 480 -15.29 37.86 -16.00
N GLY A 481 -14.13 38.41 -16.38
CA GLY A 481 -14.04 39.69 -17.09
C GLY A 481 -14.42 40.92 -16.26
N ASN A 482 -14.58 40.79 -14.93
CA ASN A 482 -14.82 41.92 -14.05
C ASN A 482 -13.55 42.79 -13.94
N ALA A 483 -13.63 44.04 -14.41
CA ALA A 483 -12.49 44.95 -14.45
C ALA A 483 -11.92 45.28 -13.06
N GLU A 484 -12.74 45.27 -12.02
CA GLU A 484 -12.30 45.52 -10.65
C GLU A 484 -11.46 44.35 -10.14
N VAL A 485 -11.91 43.11 -10.35
CA VAL A 485 -11.16 41.88 -9.99
C VAL A 485 -9.88 41.75 -10.80
N ALA A 486 -9.94 42.02 -12.11
CA ALA A 486 -8.75 42.02 -12.97
C ALA A 486 -7.67 42.98 -12.47
N SER A 487 -8.07 44.14 -11.92
CA SER A 487 -7.13 45.14 -11.37
C SER A 487 -6.56 44.81 -9.99
N MET A 488 -7.14 43.84 -9.28
CA MET A 488 -6.63 43.42 -7.98
C MET A 488 -5.26 42.73 -8.14
N PRO A 489 -4.30 42.98 -7.24
CA PRO A 489 -3.08 42.19 -7.18
C PRO A 489 -3.38 40.78 -6.65
N CYS A 490 -2.49 39.82 -6.87
CA CYS A 490 -2.64 38.45 -6.40
C CYS A 490 -2.18 38.29 -4.95
N TYR A 491 -2.86 37.44 -4.16
CA TYR A 491 -2.47 37.10 -2.80
C TYR A 491 -1.05 36.48 -2.82
N PRO A 492 -0.14 36.89 -1.89
CA PRO A 492 -0.39 37.61 -0.64
C PRO A 492 -0.25 39.13 -0.70
N GLU A 493 -0.24 39.79 -1.86
CA GLU A 493 -0.08 41.25 -1.91
C GLU A 493 -1.24 42.01 -1.25
N GLN A 494 -1.01 43.25 -0.82
CA GLN A 494 -2.05 44.09 -0.23
C GLN A 494 -3.12 44.45 -1.28
N GLY A 495 -4.40 44.32 -0.92
CA GLY A 495 -5.52 44.58 -1.85
C GLY A 495 -5.94 43.37 -2.69
N SER A 496 -5.32 42.21 -2.51
CA SER A 496 -5.70 40.93 -3.13
C SER A 496 -6.98 40.30 -2.58
N ILE A 497 -7.48 40.84 -1.47
CA ILE A 497 -8.74 40.45 -0.85
C ILE A 497 -9.58 41.70 -0.68
N ARG A 498 -10.79 41.71 -1.26
CA ARG A 498 -11.70 42.87 -1.27
C ARG A 498 -13.15 42.43 -1.18
N CYS A 499 -14.00 43.27 -0.59
CA CYS A 499 -15.44 43.14 -0.71
C CYS A 499 -15.90 43.80 -2.03
N ILE A 500 -16.46 43.02 -2.95
CA ILE A 500 -16.98 43.45 -4.25
C ILE A 500 -18.39 42.87 -4.39
N ASP A 501 -19.37 43.71 -4.68
CA ASP A 501 -20.79 43.33 -4.81
C ASP A 501 -21.34 42.53 -3.61
N GLY A 502 -20.85 42.85 -2.40
CA GLY A 502 -21.24 42.18 -1.16
C GLY A 502 -20.59 40.81 -0.92
N LYS A 503 -19.65 40.39 -1.78
CA LYS A 503 -18.89 39.14 -1.67
C LYS A 503 -17.42 39.42 -1.38
N ILE A 504 -16.77 38.54 -0.64
CA ILE A 504 -15.34 38.64 -0.36
C ILE A 504 -14.57 37.91 -1.46
N VAL A 505 -13.99 38.67 -2.37
CA VAL A 505 -13.18 38.14 -3.46
C VAL A 505 -11.74 38.03 -3.01
N VAL A 506 -11.16 36.83 -3.16
CA VAL A 506 -9.75 36.50 -2.90
C VAL A 506 -9.13 36.11 -4.24
N LYS A 507 -8.19 36.92 -4.73
CA LYS A 507 -7.50 36.66 -6.00
C LYS A 507 -6.16 35.96 -5.76
N PHE A 508 -6.00 34.72 -6.23
CA PHE A 508 -4.74 33.96 -6.06
C PHE A 508 -3.80 34.05 -7.26
N ALA A 509 -4.33 34.13 -8.47
CA ALA A 509 -3.58 34.36 -9.70
C ALA A 509 -4.36 35.24 -10.68
N ASP A 510 -3.71 35.64 -11.76
CA ASP A 510 -4.35 36.27 -12.91
C ASP A 510 -5.03 35.20 -13.78
N GLU A 511 -6.18 35.52 -14.37
CA GLU A 511 -6.87 34.65 -15.33
C GLU A 511 -5.93 34.34 -16.52
N GLN A 512 -5.90 33.07 -16.95
CA GLN A 512 -5.04 32.58 -18.04
C GLN A 512 -5.62 32.79 -19.44
#